data_AF-A0A6M1MRS3-F1
#
_entry.id   AF-A0A6M1MRS3-F1
#
_cell.length_a   1.000
_cell.length_b   1.000
_cell.length_c   1.000
_cell.angle_alpha   90.00
_cell.angle_beta   90.00
_cell.angle_gamma   90.00
#
_symmetry.space_group_name_H-M   'P 1'
#
loop_
_entity.id
_entity.type
_entity.pdbx_description
1 polymer ?
#
loop_
_entity_poly.entity_id
_entity_poly.type
_entity_poly.pdbx_seq_one_letter_code
_entity_poly.pdbx_strand_id
1 'polypeptide(L)'
;MAKLGGHIAGAGQLLGAAAGLVAGSVAEGAVNAVSSTLANYIRTDTNTEALQRHVADALRDQDKCFLFVVDDLDRLTPDEALVVLRLIKSVDRLPNVAYLLSYDREVTEKVVANRYPSEGAHYLEKIVQAGFDLPEPAPMHLQKLFLEQIEPLFLKDDGESWLDSDDTHLMNLFFESIYPELRTPRDAVRLANSLTITWGAVRGEVHPGDFAVLEALRLFRPAVYRAVRTSKHRLVGTSGSDRQTQDLAKELEERLIGSVLSQDRKRIRNVLMRLFPRLQAIWSNMHYSSEEAWTRARRCPPVRRSS
;
A
#
# COMPACT_ATOMS: atom_id res chain seq x y z
N MET A 1 -34.06 -14.03 -28.31
CA MET A 1 -33.25 -12.83 -27.97
C MET A 1 -33.86 -12.04 -26.80
N ALA A 2 -35.07 -11.46 -26.88
CA ALA A 2 -35.62 -10.61 -25.81
C ALA A 2 -36.05 -11.35 -24.51
N LYS A 3 -36.41 -12.64 -24.57
CA LYS A 3 -36.81 -13.43 -23.39
C LYS A 3 -35.63 -14.04 -22.60
N LEU A 4 -34.43 -14.16 -23.20
CA LEU A 4 -33.23 -14.66 -22.52
C LEU A 4 -32.56 -13.57 -21.65
N GLY A 5 -32.64 -12.31 -22.09
CA GLY A 5 -32.12 -11.17 -21.33
C GLY A 5 -32.79 -11.00 -19.97
N GLY A 6 -34.08 -11.32 -19.84
CA GLY A 6 -34.83 -11.18 -18.58
C GLY A 6 -34.45 -12.20 -17.49
N HIS A 7 -34.02 -13.41 -17.86
CA HIS A 7 -33.72 -14.47 -16.89
C HIS A 7 -32.23 -14.50 -16.49
N ILE A 8 -31.33 -14.16 -17.41
CA ILE A 8 -29.92 -13.91 -17.09
C ILE A 8 -29.79 -12.59 -16.32
N ALA A 9 -30.58 -11.57 -16.65
CA ALA A 9 -30.75 -10.41 -15.78
C ALA A 9 -31.39 -10.81 -14.45
N GLY A 10 -32.27 -11.80 -14.36
CA GLY A 10 -32.84 -12.27 -13.09
C GLY A 10 -31.79 -12.88 -12.15
N ALA A 11 -30.91 -13.75 -12.65
CA ALA A 11 -29.79 -14.28 -11.86
C ALA A 11 -28.72 -13.21 -11.57
N GLY A 12 -28.44 -12.34 -12.54
CA GLY A 12 -27.55 -11.17 -12.38
C GLY A 12 -28.12 -10.08 -11.48
N GLN A 13 -29.45 -9.93 -11.39
CA GLN A 13 -30.17 -9.04 -10.48
C GLN A 13 -30.29 -9.67 -9.10
N LEU A 14 -30.35 -10.99 -8.96
CA LEU A 14 -30.26 -11.66 -7.66
C LEU A 14 -28.85 -11.54 -7.08
N LEU A 15 -27.82 -11.76 -7.90
CA LEU A 15 -26.42 -11.51 -7.53
C LEU A 15 -26.15 -10.02 -7.32
N GLY A 16 -26.72 -9.14 -8.16
CA GLY A 16 -26.59 -7.68 -8.06
C GLY A 16 -27.39 -7.06 -6.91
N ALA A 17 -28.54 -7.63 -6.53
CA ALA A 17 -29.33 -7.21 -5.37
C ALA A 17 -28.73 -7.73 -4.07
N ALA A 18 -28.18 -8.95 -4.06
CA ALA A 18 -27.39 -9.45 -2.94
C ALA A 18 -26.12 -8.58 -2.74
N ALA A 19 -25.44 -8.21 -3.82
CA ALA A 19 -24.30 -7.28 -3.78
C ALA A 19 -24.73 -5.86 -3.38
N GLY A 20 -25.89 -5.37 -3.83
CA GLY A 20 -26.40 -4.03 -3.53
C GLY A 20 -26.92 -3.85 -2.10
N LEU A 21 -27.45 -4.91 -1.48
CA LEU A 21 -27.80 -4.94 -0.05
C LEU A 21 -26.56 -4.94 0.86
N VAL A 22 -25.45 -5.51 0.37
CA VAL A 22 -24.15 -5.56 1.06
C VAL A 22 -23.38 -4.24 0.91
N ALA A 23 -23.52 -3.54 -0.22
CA ALA A 23 -22.81 -2.28 -0.50
C ALA A 23 -23.37 -1.01 0.19
N GLY A 24 -24.37 -1.13 1.08
CA GLY A 24 -24.80 -0.03 1.95
C GLY A 24 -25.46 1.20 1.28
N SER A 25 -25.74 1.16 -0.03
CA SER A 25 -26.32 2.29 -0.76
C SER A 25 -27.66 1.94 -1.39
N VAL A 26 -28.76 2.00 -0.65
CA VAL A 26 -30.10 1.95 -1.27
C VAL A 26 -31.09 2.91 -0.60
N ALA A 27 -31.56 3.89 -1.38
CA ALA A 27 -32.61 4.83 -1.02
C ALA A 27 -33.95 4.11 -0.72
N GLU A 28 -34.72 4.63 0.23
CA GLU A 28 -35.94 4.04 0.83
C GLU A 28 -36.98 3.51 -0.18
N GLY A 29 -37.05 4.08 -1.39
CA GLY A 29 -37.99 3.64 -2.43
C GLY A 29 -37.67 2.29 -3.09
N ALA A 30 -36.40 1.88 -3.13
CA ALA A 30 -35.99 0.63 -3.80
C ALA A 30 -36.12 -0.61 -2.91
N VAL A 31 -36.18 -0.44 -1.58
CA VAL A 31 -36.35 -1.54 -0.61
C VAL A 31 -37.73 -2.21 -0.76
N ASN A 32 -38.78 -1.46 -1.08
CA ASN A 32 -40.15 -2.00 -1.22
C ASN A 32 -40.36 -2.75 -2.55
N ALA A 33 -39.66 -2.36 -3.62
CA ALA A 33 -39.70 -3.06 -4.91
C ALA A 33 -38.86 -4.35 -4.89
N VAL A 34 -37.72 -4.33 -4.21
CA VAL A 34 -36.81 -5.50 -4.08
C VAL A 34 -37.39 -6.56 -3.13
N SER A 35 -38.03 -6.16 -2.03
CA SER A 35 -38.66 -7.09 -1.09
C SER A 35 -39.87 -7.83 -1.68
N SER A 36 -40.71 -7.16 -2.49
CA SER A 36 -41.88 -7.78 -3.11
C SER A 36 -41.54 -8.72 -4.29
N THR A 37 -40.44 -8.46 -5.00
CA THR A 37 -39.92 -9.35 -6.06
C THR A 37 -39.20 -10.56 -5.48
N LEU A 38 -38.41 -10.40 -4.41
CA LEU A 38 -37.84 -11.52 -3.65
C LEU A 38 -38.93 -12.40 -3.01
N ALA A 39 -39.94 -11.80 -2.40
CA ALA A 39 -41.04 -12.55 -1.76
C ALA A 39 -41.88 -13.37 -2.76
N ASN A 40 -42.08 -12.87 -3.98
CA ASN A 40 -42.83 -13.60 -5.01
C ASN A 40 -42.01 -14.71 -5.69
N TYR A 41 -40.67 -14.62 -5.71
CA TYR A 41 -39.81 -15.69 -6.26
C TYR A 41 -39.52 -16.79 -5.23
N ILE A 42 -39.43 -16.44 -3.94
CA ILE A 42 -39.24 -17.38 -2.83
C ILE A 42 -40.49 -18.26 -2.61
N ARG A 43 -41.69 -17.85 -3.06
CA ARG A 43 -42.94 -18.63 -2.92
C ARG A 43 -43.09 -19.79 -3.91
N THR A 44 -42.13 -20.05 -4.79
CA THR A 44 -42.17 -21.22 -5.68
C THR A 44 -41.31 -22.35 -5.09
N ASP A 45 -41.81 -22.95 -4.01
CA ASP A 45 -41.36 -24.24 -3.48
C ASP A 45 -41.48 -25.30 -4.60
N THR A 46 -40.38 -25.57 -5.33
CA THR A 46 -40.02 -26.85 -6.02
C THR A 46 -38.96 -26.72 -7.14
N ASN A 47 -38.47 -25.53 -7.52
CA ASN A 47 -37.81 -25.38 -8.83
C ASN A 47 -36.32 -24.99 -8.86
N THR A 48 -35.58 -25.04 -7.75
CA THR A 48 -34.15 -24.66 -7.71
C THR A 48 -33.28 -25.61 -8.54
N GLU A 49 -33.49 -26.92 -8.44
CA GLU A 49 -32.74 -27.89 -9.24
C GLU A 49 -33.07 -27.83 -10.73
N ALA A 50 -34.34 -27.61 -11.07
CA ALA A 50 -34.76 -27.48 -12.47
C ALA A 50 -34.21 -26.19 -13.10
N LEU A 51 -34.19 -25.09 -12.33
CA LEU A 51 -33.54 -23.85 -12.74
C LEU A 51 -32.05 -24.05 -12.94
N GLN A 52 -31.37 -24.73 -12.01
CA GLN A 52 -29.94 -25.02 -12.12
C GLN A 52 -29.63 -25.90 -13.34
N ARG A 53 -30.45 -26.93 -13.62
CA ARG A 53 -30.34 -27.76 -14.83
C ARG A 53 -30.55 -26.92 -16.09
N HIS A 54 -31.58 -26.07 -16.12
CA HIS A 54 -31.84 -25.22 -17.28
C HIS A 54 -30.71 -24.23 -17.56
N VAL A 55 -30.16 -23.61 -16.51
CA VAL A 55 -28.99 -22.73 -16.61
C VAL A 55 -27.77 -23.52 -17.07
N ALA A 56 -27.55 -24.72 -16.53
CA ALA A 56 -26.44 -25.57 -16.95
C ALA A 56 -26.56 -25.98 -18.42
N ASP A 57 -27.73 -26.39 -18.89
CA ASP A 57 -27.97 -26.76 -20.30
C ASP A 57 -27.71 -25.55 -21.21
N ALA A 58 -28.28 -24.39 -20.86
CA ALA A 58 -28.07 -23.15 -21.61
C ALA A 58 -26.59 -22.74 -21.68
N LEU A 59 -25.82 -23.00 -20.61
CA LEU A 59 -24.38 -22.75 -20.57
C LEU A 59 -23.58 -23.79 -21.37
N ARG A 60 -23.94 -25.08 -21.37
CA ARG A 60 -23.29 -26.09 -22.22
C ARG A 60 -23.45 -25.77 -23.70
N ASP A 61 -24.60 -25.24 -24.08
CA ASP A 61 -24.91 -24.85 -25.46
C ASP A 61 -24.17 -23.57 -25.89
N GLN A 62 -23.43 -22.91 -24.99
CA GLN A 62 -22.56 -21.79 -25.36
C GLN A 62 -21.15 -22.28 -25.70
N ASP A 63 -20.60 -21.78 -26.81
CA ASP A 63 -19.20 -21.95 -27.18
C ASP A 63 -18.23 -21.06 -26.38
N LYS A 64 -18.72 -20.36 -25.34
CA LYS A 64 -17.95 -19.36 -24.58
C LYS A 64 -17.92 -19.69 -23.10
N CYS A 65 -16.75 -19.51 -22.50
CA CYS A 65 -16.55 -19.60 -21.05
C CYS A 65 -16.79 -18.23 -20.38
N PHE A 66 -17.53 -18.22 -19.28
CA PHE A 66 -17.81 -17.05 -18.46
C PHE A 66 -16.87 -17.01 -17.27
N LEU A 67 -16.03 -15.97 -17.19
CA LEU A 67 -15.13 -15.74 -16.06
C LEU A 67 -15.74 -14.69 -15.11
N PHE A 68 -15.95 -15.08 -13.85
CA PHE A 68 -16.34 -14.18 -12.77
C PHE A 68 -15.12 -13.82 -11.94
N VAL A 69 -14.76 -12.54 -11.92
CA VAL A 69 -13.66 -12.02 -11.11
C VAL A 69 -14.23 -11.40 -9.84
N VAL A 70 -13.79 -11.89 -8.69
CA VAL A 70 -14.15 -11.38 -7.37
C VAL A 70 -12.88 -10.85 -6.72
N ASP A 71 -12.82 -9.54 -6.55
CA ASP A 71 -11.68 -8.86 -5.93
C ASP A 71 -12.03 -8.42 -4.50
N ASP A 72 -11.00 -8.16 -3.70
CA ASP A 72 -11.10 -7.60 -2.34
C ASP A 72 -12.01 -8.42 -1.37
N LEU A 73 -12.03 -9.76 -1.48
CA LEU A 73 -12.88 -10.60 -0.62
C LEU A 73 -12.58 -10.41 0.88
N ASP A 74 -11.32 -10.15 1.22
CA ASP A 74 -10.84 -9.92 2.58
C ASP A 74 -11.29 -8.57 3.18
N ARG A 75 -11.86 -7.66 2.37
CA ARG A 75 -12.45 -6.41 2.86
C ARG A 75 -13.89 -6.56 3.33
N LEU A 76 -14.54 -7.66 2.98
CA LEU A 76 -15.93 -7.92 3.36
C LEU A 76 -16.04 -8.24 4.86
N THR A 77 -17.21 -7.96 5.42
CA THR A 77 -17.52 -8.45 6.78
C THR A 77 -17.59 -9.98 6.78
N PRO A 78 -17.43 -10.63 7.94
CA PRO A 78 -17.48 -12.08 8.02
C PRO A 78 -18.72 -12.73 7.40
N ASP A 79 -19.90 -12.15 7.63
CA ASP A 79 -21.14 -12.69 7.09
C ASP A 79 -21.23 -12.52 5.57
N GLU A 80 -20.77 -11.38 5.04
CA GLU A 80 -20.74 -11.11 3.60
C GLU A 80 -19.77 -12.04 2.87
N ALA A 81 -18.55 -12.20 3.36
CA ALA A 81 -17.55 -13.11 2.79
C ALA A 81 -18.10 -14.53 2.71
N LEU A 82 -18.79 -15.01 3.75
CA LEU A 82 -19.41 -16.33 3.77
C LEU A 82 -20.56 -16.48 2.78
N VAL A 83 -21.37 -15.43 2.59
CA VAL A 83 -22.42 -15.43 1.58
C VAL A 83 -21.81 -15.57 0.18
N VAL A 84 -20.77 -14.79 -0.11
CA VAL A 84 -20.06 -14.86 -1.40
C VAL A 84 -19.44 -16.24 -1.62
N LEU A 85 -18.73 -16.79 -0.63
CA LEU A 85 -18.12 -18.11 -0.70
C LEU A 85 -19.17 -19.23 -0.89
N ARG A 86 -20.32 -19.15 -0.21
CA ARG A 86 -21.43 -20.09 -0.42
C ARG A 86 -22.05 -19.99 -1.80
N LEU A 87 -22.16 -18.78 -2.35
CA LEU A 87 -22.64 -18.57 -3.71
C LEU A 87 -21.69 -19.17 -4.73
N ILE A 88 -20.38 -18.94 -4.60
CA ILE A 88 -19.38 -19.57 -5.48
C ILE A 88 -19.51 -21.09 -5.41
N LYS A 89 -19.59 -21.65 -4.19
CA LYS A 89 -19.73 -23.09 -3.98
C LYS A 89 -21.02 -23.68 -4.59
N SER A 90 -22.13 -22.94 -4.59
CA SER A 90 -23.39 -23.44 -5.16
C SER A 90 -23.42 -23.40 -6.69
N VAL A 91 -22.62 -22.51 -7.29
CA VAL A 91 -22.55 -22.26 -8.73
C VAL A 91 -21.36 -22.97 -9.42
N ASP A 92 -20.39 -23.49 -8.66
CA ASP A 92 -19.22 -24.27 -9.16
C ASP A 92 -19.59 -25.51 -10.01
N ARG A 93 -20.85 -25.94 -10.00
CA ARG A 93 -21.32 -27.08 -10.81
C ARG A 93 -21.79 -26.68 -12.21
N LEU A 94 -21.73 -25.40 -12.57
CA LEU A 94 -22.16 -24.93 -13.88
C LEU A 94 -21.06 -25.12 -14.93
N PRO A 95 -21.38 -25.68 -16.10
CA PRO A 95 -20.43 -25.82 -17.20
C PRO A 95 -20.11 -24.45 -17.79
N ASN A 96 -18.94 -24.31 -18.41
CA ASN A 96 -18.48 -23.07 -19.05
C ASN A 96 -18.45 -21.85 -18.12
N VAL A 97 -18.24 -22.06 -16.81
CA VAL A 97 -18.09 -20.99 -15.82
C VAL A 97 -16.79 -21.18 -15.06
N ALA A 98 -16.04 -20.09 -14.87
CA ALA A 98 -14.83 -20.05 -14.06
C ALA A 98 -14.89 -18.88 -13.09
N TYR A 99 -14.27 -19.04 -11.91
CA TYR A 99 -14.14 -18.01 -10.90
C TYR A 99 -12.67 -17.68 -10.66
N LEU A 100 -12.33 -16.40 -10.66
CA LEU A 100 -11.03 -15.89 -10.22
C LEU A 100 -11.25 -15.05 -8.97
N LEU A 101 -10.67 -15.49 -7.85
CA LEU A 101 -10.77 -14.83 -6.57
C LEU A 101 -9.44 -14.16 -6.23
N SER A 102 -9.49 -12.91 -5.80
CA SER A 102 -8.35 -12.13 -5.29
C SER A 102 -8.66 -11.73 -3.84
N TYR A 103 -7.80 -12.17 -2.91
CA TYR A 103 -8.02 -12.00 -1.47
C TYR A 103 -6.75 -12.24 -0.65
N ASP A 104 -6.68 -11.63 0.53
CA ASP A 104 -5.70 -12.01 1.56
C ASP A 104 -6.13 -13.33 2.21
N ARG A 105 -5.31 -14.38 2.01
CA ARG A 105 -5.59 -15.72 2.49
C ARG A 105 -5.70 -15.78 4.01
N GLU A 106 -4.77 -15.20 4.74
CA GLU A 106 -4.77 -15.27 6.21
C GLU A 106 -5.97 -14.54 6.82
N VAL A 107 -6.30 -13.37 6.29
CA VAL A 107 -7.45 -12.58 6.75
C VAL A 107 -8.75 -13.34 6.50
N THR A 108 -8.90 -13.90 5.29
CA THR A 108 -10.11 -14.64 4.91
C THR A 108 -10.27 -15.93 5.73
N GLU A 109 -9.18 -16.67 5.96
CA GLU A 109 -9.22 -17.89 6.80
C GLU A 109 -9.61 -17.56 8.25
N LYS A 110 -9.10 -16.48 8.83
CA LYS A 110 -9.48 -16.02 10.19
C LYS A 110 -10.97 -15.69 10.26
N VAL A 111 -11.49 -15.00 9.25
CA VAL A 111 -12.91 -14.68 9.11
C VAL A 111 -13.77 -15.95 9.11
N VAL A 112 -13.39 -16.94 8.32
CA VAL A 112 -14.14 -18.20 8.21
C VAL A 112 -14.04 -19.02 9.51
N ALA A 113 -12.85 -19.09 10.11
CA ALA A 113 -12.61 -19.83 11.35
C ALA A 113 -13.45 -19.31 12.52
N ASN A 114 -13.70 -18.00 12.61
CA ASN A 114 -14.57 -17.42 13.64
C ASN A 114 -16.01 -17.95 13.57
N ARG A 115 -16.51 -18.28 12.37
CA ARG A 115 -17.89 -18.78 12.19
C ARG A 115 -17.99 -20.30 12.12
N TYR A 116 -16.96 -20.97 11.59
CA TYR A 116 -16.85 -22.44 11.53
C TYR A 116 -15.53 -22.90 12.15
N PRO A 117 -15.45 -22.96 13.50
CA PRO A 117 -14.21 -23.31 14.19
C PRO A 117 -13.69 -24.70 13.83
N SER A 118 -14.59 -25.61 13.44
CA SER A 118 -14.27 -26.99 13.07
C SER A 118 -13.75 -27.15 11.63
N GLU A 119 -13.96 -26.16 10.76
CA GLU A 119 -13.55 -26.24 9.35
C GLU A 119 -12.37 -25.32 9.00
N GLY A 120 -12.21 -24.18 9.71
CA GLY A 120 -11.03 -23.32 9.64
C GLY A 120 -10.49 -23.08 8.22
N ALA A 121 -9.17 -23.23 8.05
CA ALA A 121 -8.47 -23.07 6.78
C ALA A 121 -8.92 -24.06 5.68
N HIS A 122 -9.42 -25.24 6.05
CA HIS A 122 -9.89 -26.25 5.10
C HIS A 122 -11.20 -25.85 4.40
N TYR A 123 -11.91 -24.82 4.88
CA TYR A 123 -13.11 -24.36 4.20
C TYR A 123 -12.81 -23.76 2.82
N LEU A 124 -11.74 -22.97 2.69
CA LEU A 124 -11.37 -22.37 1.41
C LEU A 124 -10.89 -23.43 0.42
N GLU A 125 -10.23 -24.49 0.88
CA GLU A 125 -9.81 -25.63 0.04
C GLU A 125 -11.01 -26.37 -0.60
N LYS A 126 -12.22 -26.24 -0.04
CA LYS A 126 -13.45 -26.81 -0.62
C LYS A 126 -14.02 -25.98 -1.76
N ILE A 127 -13.52 -24.76 -1.98
CA ILE A 127 -14.05 -23.79 -2.93
C ILE A 127 -12.98 -23.43 -3.97
N VAL A 128 -11.76 -23.18 -3.51
CA VAL A 128 -10.62 -22.81 -4.34
C VAL A 128 -9.90 -24.06 -4.80
N GLN A 129 -10.15 -24.45 -6.06
CA GLN A 129 -9.56 -25.65 -6.66
C GLN A 129 -8.05 -25.49 -6.93
N ALA A 130 -7.62 -24.27 -7.24
CA ALA A 130 -6.21 -23.93 -7.45
C ALA A 130 -5.93 -22.53 -6.87
N GLY A 131 -4.96 -22.45 -5.96
CA GLY A 131 -4.47 -21.21 -5.37
C GLY A 131 -3.13 -20.81 -5.97
N PHE A 132 -2.96 -19.52 -6.25
CA PHE A 132 -1.71 -18.94 -6.71
C PHE A 132 -1.29 -17.82 -5.76
N ASP A 133 -0.16 -18.00 -5.08
CA ASP A 133 0.40 -16.94 -4.25
C ASP A 133 1.24 -16.00 -5.12
N LEU A 134 0.99 -14.70 -4.98
CA LEU A 134 1.81 -13.68 -5.65
C LEU A 134 3.12 -13.49 -4.88
N PRO A 135 4.29 -13.67 -5.53
CA PRO A 135 5.57 -13.44 -4.86
C PRO A 135 5.75 -11.95 -4.56
N GLU A 136 6.56 -11.65 -3.55
CA GLU A 136 6.95 -10.28 -3.27
C GLU A 136 7.68 -9.68 -4.49
N PRO A 137 7.38 -8.41 -4.85
CA PRO A 137 8.02 -7.76 -5.97
C PRO A 137 9.52 -7.58 -5.71
N ALA A 138 10.35 -7.90 -6.70
CA ALA A 138 11.78 -7.62 -6.62
C ALA A 138 12.01 -6.11 -6.45
N PRO A 139 12.84 -5.67 -5.48
CA PRO A 139 13.08 -4.23 -5.23
C PRO A 139 13.55 -3.45 -6.47
N MET A 140 14.34 -4.09 -7.34
CA MET A 140 14.79 -3.50 -8.60
C MET A 140 13.64 -3.19 -9.57
N HIS A 141 12.57 -4.01 -9.57
CA HIS A 141 11.39 -3.74 -10.39
C HIS A 141 10.60 -2.55 -9.85
N LEU A 142 10.52 -2.38 -8.53
CA LEU A 142 9.87 -1.22 -7.91
C LEU A 142 10.65 0.06 -8.19
N GLN A 143 11.98 0.00 -8.08
CA GLN A 143 12.86 1.11 -8.45
C GLN A 143 12.64 1.49 -9.92
N LYS A 144 12.69 0.51 -10.83
CA LYS A 144 12.47 0.75 -12.27
C LYS A 144 11.11 1.38 -12.53
N LEU A 145 10.04 0.80 -11.99
CA LEU A 145 8.66 1.32 -12.10
C LEU A 145 8.55 2.76 -11.61
N PHE A 146 9.24 3.11 -10.53
CA PHE A 146 9.24 4.47 -10.00
C PHE A 146 9.99 5.43 -10.92
N LEU A 147 11.22 5.08 -11.32
CA LEU A 147 12.06 5.92 -12.18
C LEU A 147 11.38 6.19 -13.53
N GLU A 148 10.80 5.18 -14.16
CA GLU A 148 10.05 5.32 -15.43
C GLU A 148 8.87 6.30 -15.32
N GLN A 149 8.25 6.42 -14.16
CA GLN A 149 7.14 7.36 -13.95
C GLN A 149 7.60 8.79 -13.67
N ILE A 150 8.76 8.99 -13.04
CA ILE A 150 9.25 10.32 -12.66
C ILE A 150 10.18 10.94 -13.70
N GLU A 151 10.84 10.14 -14.53
CA GLU A 151 11.78 10.64 -15.55
C GLU A 151 11.13 11.70 -16.45
N PRO A 152 9.91 11.51 -17.01
CA PRO A 152 9.27 12.54 -17.82
C PRO A 152 8.93 13.83 -17.07
N LEU A 153 8.68 13.73 -15.75
CA LEU A 153 8.33 14.88 -14.91
C LEU A 153 9.53 15.79 -14.67
N PHE A 154 10.72 15.20 -14.65
CA PHE A 154 11.97 15.86 -14.40
C PHE A 154 12.74 16.19 -15.70
N LEU A 155 12.07 16.23 -16.85
CA LEU A 155 12.65 16.82 -18.06
C LEU A 155 12.54 18.34 -18.03
N LYS A 156 13.59 19.02 -18.46
CA LYS A 156 13.63 20.44 -18.76
C LYS A 156 12.97 20.72 -20.11
N ASP A 157 12.63 21.99 -20.34
CA ASP A 157 12.02 22.45 -21.59
C ASP A 157 12.95 22.24 -22.83
N ASP A 158 14.26 22.11 -22.61
CA ASP A 158 15.29 21.80 -23.63
C ASP A 158 15.51 20.30 -23.85
N GLY A 159 14.82 19.44 -23.11
CA GLY A 159 14.95 17.97 -23.18
C GLY A 159 16.05 17.39 -22.27
N GLU A 160 16.81 18.20 -21.53
CA GLU A 160 17.75 17.68 -20.54
C GLU A 160 17.02 17.19 -19.28
N SER A 161 17.60 16.20 -18.59
CA SER A 161 17.06 15.70 -17.34
C SER A 161 17.53 16.55 -16.14
N TRP A 162 16.60 16.88 -15.25
CA TRP A 162 16.89 17.35 -13.90
C TRP A 162 17.43 16.22 -13.00
N LEU A 163 17.23 14.96 -13.40
CA LEU A 163 17.86 13.78 -12.80
C LEU A 163 19.15 13.49 -13.58
N ASP A 164 20.23 14.16 -13.19
CA ASP A 164 21.56 13.87 -13.73
C ASP A 164 22.07 12.55 -13.11
N SER A 165 22.42 11.58 -13.94
CA SER A 165 22.98 10.29 -13.48
C SER A 165 24.33 10.44 -12.80
N ASP A 166 25.07 11.51 -13.09
CA ASP A 166 26.36 11.80 -12.47
C ASP A 166 26.20 12.57 -11.13
N ASP A 167 24.97 12.99 -10.79
CA ASP A 167 24.67 13.62 -9.51
C ASP A 167 24.69 12.61 -8.36
N THR A 168 25.88 12.51 -7.75
CA THR A 168 26.13 11.70 -6.56
C THR A 168 25.25 12.09 -5.37
N HIS A 169 24.84 13.36 -5.25
CA HIS A 169 23.94 13.79 -4.18
C HIS A 169 22.53 13.22 -4.38
N LEU A 170 21.99 13.35 -5.59
CA LEU A 170 20.70 12.77 -5.98
C LEU A 170 20.68 11.24 -5.80
N MET A 171 21.69 10.53 -6.32
CA MET A 171 21.82 9.07 -6.19
C MET A 171 21.81 8.64 -4.71
N ASN A 172 22.60 9.31 -3.88
CA ASN A 172 22.66 8.99 -2.46
C ASN A 172 21.33 9.27 -1.74
N LEU A 173 20.70 10.42 -2.02
CA LEU A 173 19.39 10.74 -1.46
C LEU A 173 18.36 9.70 -1.86
N PHE A 174 18.32 9.32 -3.13
CA PHE A 174 17.40 8.31 -3.63
C PHE A 174 17.56 6.97 -2.88
N PHE A 175 18.77 6.43 -2.82
CA PHE A 175 19.01 5.12 -2.19
C PHE A 175 18.88 5.13 -0.65
N GLU A 176 19.22 6.24 0.01
CA GLU A 176 19.09 6.34 1.47
C GLU A 176 17.67 6.66 1.94
N SER A 177 16.86 7.35 1.13
CA SER A 177 15.57 7.89 1.56
C SER A 177 14.34 7.37 0.82
N ILE A 178 14.39 7.26 -0.51
CA ILE A 178 13.22 6.90 -1.33
C ILE A 178 13.16 5.39 -1.50
N TYR A 179 14.26 4.78 -1.97
CA TYR A 179 14.33 3.35 -2.26
C TYR A 179 13.83 2.45 -1.12
N PRO A 180 14.19 2.68 0.16
CA PRO A 180 13.74 1.82 1.26
C PRO A 180 12.24 1.94 1.60
N GLU A 181 11.57 2.98 1.10
CA GLU A 181 10.13 3.21 1.31
C GLU A 181 9.30 2.60 0.17
N LEU A 182 9.91 2.26 -0.98
CA LEU A 182 9.24 1.59 -2.11
C LEU A 182 9.14 0.08 -1.87
N ARG A 183 8.09 -0.35 -1.17
CA ARG A 183 7.88 -1.78 -0.83
C ARG A 183 6.87 -2.47 -1.74
N THR A 184 5.97 -1.70 -2.34
CA THR A 184 4.95 -2.20 -3.25
C THR A 184 4.86 -1.35 -4.52
N PRO A 185 4.30 -1.88 -5.62
CA PRO A 185 4.03 -1.07 -6.82
C PRO A 185 3.15 0.15 -6.50
N ARG A 186 2.22 0.00 -5.54
CA ARG A 186 1.36 1.07 -5.07
C ARG A 186 2.15 2.21 -4.43
N ASP A 187 3.22 1.92 -3.68
CA ASP A 187 4.07 2.94 -3.08
C ASP A 187 4.79 3.77 -4.15
N ALA A 188 5.35 3.09 -5.16
CA ALA A 188 6.01 3.73 -6.30
C ALA A 188 5.05 4.66 -7.06
N VAL A 189 3.88 4.15 -7.46
CA VAL A 189 2.85 4.94 -8.14
C VAL A 189 2.34 6.09 -7.27
N ARG A 190 2.16 5.87 -5.97
CA ARG A 190 1.67 6.90 -5.05
C ARG A 190 2.66 8.06 -4.91
N LEU A 191 3.95 7.78 -4.76
CA LEU A 191 4.98 8.82 -4.70
C LEU A 191 5.10 9.55 -6.04
N ALA A 192 5.14 8.82 -7.16
CA ALA A 192 5.21 9.40 -8.49
C ALA A 192 4.04 10.35 -8.75
N ASN A 193 2.80 9.91 -8.50
CA ASN A 193 1.61 10.75 -8.63
C ASN A 193 1.66 11.99 -7.75
N SER A 194 2.17 11.87 -6.52
CA SER A 194 2.34 13.00 -5.63
C SER A 194 3.30 14.03 -6.21
N LEU A 195 4.45 13.59 -6.74
CA LEU A 195 5.43 14.45 -7.39
C LEU A 195 4.84 15.13 -8.64
N THR A 196 4.11 14.38 -9.47
CA THR A 196 3.46 14.92 -10.67
C THR A 196 2.54 16.10 -10.35
N ILE A 197 1.81 16.02 -9.25
CA ILE A 197 0.89 17.08 -8.81
C ILE A 197 1.64 18.29 -8.24
N THR A 198 2.72 18.07 -7.48
CA THR A 198 3.34 19.12 -6.68
C THR A 198 4.56 19.78 -7.33
N TRP A 199 5.27 19.08 -8.22
CA TRP A 199 6.52 19.55 -8.84
C TRP A 199 6.35 20.85 -9.63
N GLY A 200 5.28 20.96 -10.41
CA GLY A 200 5.05 22.12 -11.29
C GLY A 200 5.04 23.46 -10.55
N ALA A 201 4.64 23.48 -9.28
CA ALA A 201 4.56 24.69 -8.46
C ALA A 201 5.92 25.15 -7.89
N VAL A 202 6.93 24.28 -7.87
CA VAL A 202 8.25 24.55 -7.26
C VAL A 202 9.41 24.38 -8.23
N ARG A 203 9.12 24.02 -9.50
CA ARG A 203 10.14 23.79 -10.53
C ARG A 203 11.02 25.04 -10.67
N GLY A 204 12.34 24.85 -10.65
CA GLY A 204 13.31 25.94 -10.75
C GLY A 204 13.59 26.70 -9.45
N GLU A 205 12.83 26.47 -8.38
CA GLU A 205 13.09 27.07 -7.06
C GLU A 205 13.80 26.12 -6.09
N VAL A 206 13.67 24.80 -6.31
CA VAL A 206 14.19 23.76 -5.42
C VAL A 206 14.94 22.69 -6.19
N HIS A 207 15.90 22.06 -5.52
CA HIS A 207 16.59 20.90 -6.06
C HIS A 207 15.62 19.71 -6.23
N PRO A 208 15.56 19.05 -7.40
CA PRO A 208 14.67 17.92 -7.67
C PRO A 208 14.80 16.78 -6.66
N GLY A 209 16.04 16.40 -6.33
CA GLY A 209 16.32 15.35 -5.36
C GLY A 209 15.81 15.69 -3.97
N ASP A 210 16.08 16.91 -3.49
CA ASP A 210 15.66 17.34 -2.14
C ASP A 210 14.13 17.39 -2.05
N PHE A 211 13.48 17.88 -3.10
CA PHE A 211 12.03 17.91 -3.20
C PHE A 211 11.42 16.50 -3.18
N ALA A 212 11.98 15.58 -3.97
CA ALA A 212 11.53 14.19 -4.03
C ALA A 212 11.64 13.49 -2.67
N VAL A 213 12.73 13.74 -1.93
CA VAL A 213 12.88 13.21 -0.57
C VAL A 213 11.88 13.84 0.39
N LEU A 214 11.65 15.15 0.33
CA LEU A 214 10.67 15.81 1.20
C LEU A 214 9.25 15.27 0.95
N GLU A 215 8.89 15.00 -0.31
CA GLU A 215 7.63 14.36 -0.67
C GLU A 215 7.56 12.90 -0.19
N ALA A 216 8.64 12.13 -0.30
CA ALA A 216 8.72 10.78 0.26
C ALA A 216 8.54 10.79 1.79
N LEU A 217 9.22 11.70 2.50
CA LEU A 217 9.03 11.89 3.93
C LEU A 217 7.58 12.28 4.26
N ARG A 218 6.95 13.14 3.45
CA ARG A 218 5.55 13.55 3.65
C ARG A 218 4.59 12.37 3.55
N LEU A 219 4.80 11.46 2.59
CA LEU A 219 3.91 10.32 2.35
C LEU A 219 4.17 9.13 3.30
N PHE A 220 5.42 8.75 3.47
CA PHE A 220 5.79 7.51 4.18
C PHE A 220 6.21 7.76 5.63
N ARG A 221 6.76 8.94 5.94
CA ARG A 221 7.22 9.31 7.30
C ARG A 221 6.61 10.63 7.78
N PRO A 222 5.27 10.76 7.81
CA PRO A 222 4.60 12.04 8.05
C PRO A 222 4.92 12.67 9.42
N ALA A 223 5.28 11.86 10.43
CA ALA A 223 5.77 12.38 11.71
C ALA A 223 7.08 13.16 11.58
N VAL A 224 8.05 12.61 10.84
CA VAL A 224 9.34 13.27 10.55
C VAL A 224 9.12 14.53 9.72
N TYR A 225 8.29 14.45 8.67
CA TYR A 225 7.95 15.61 7.85
C TYR A 225 7.33 16.75 8.66
N ARG A 226 6.38 16.45 9.56
CA ARG A 226 5.80 17.45 10.48
C ARG A 226 6.86 18.05 11.41
N ALA A 227 7.75 17.22 11.96
CA ALA A 227 8.82 17.69 12.84
C ALA A 227 9.78 18.64 12.12
N VAL A 228 10.15 18.33 10.87
CA VAL A 228 10.93 19.20 9.98
C VAL A 228 10.19 20.51 9.73
N ARG A 229 8.91 20.45 9.31
CA ARG A 229 8.09 21.63 9.03
C ARG A 229 7.97 22.58 10.22
N THR A 230 7.77 22.06 11.43
CA THR A 230 7.68 22.89 12.64
C THR A 230 9.03 23.46 13.10
N SER A 231 10.13 22.84 12.68
CA SER A 231 11.50 23.24 13.06
C SER A 231 12.20 24.09 12.00
N LYS A 232 11.52 24.52 10.93
CA LYS A 232 12.11 25.21 9.76
C LYS A 232 13.11 26.32 10.13
N HIS A 233 12.76 27.20 11.07
CA HIS A 233 13.61 28.32 11.50
C HIS A 233 14.95 27.89 12.15
N ARG A 234 15.02 26.66 12.67
CA ARG A 234 16.23 26.08 13.26
C ARG A 234 17.06 25.28 12.25
N LEU A 235 16.43 24.86 11.14
CA LEU A 235 17.05 24.03 10.11
C LEU A 235 17.71 24.84 8.99
N VAL A 236 17.32 26.11 8.82
CA VAL A 236 17.79 27.00 7.75
C VAL A 236 18.58 28.18 8.34
N GLY A 237 19.55 28.73 7.60
CA GLY A 237 20.35 29.92 7.97
C GLY A 237 21.86 29.67 8.15
N THR A 238 22.65 30.75 8.19
CA THR A 238 24.11 30.72 8.46
C THR A 238 24.39 30.76 9.96
N SER A 239 25.25 29.85 10.43
CA SER A 239 25.55 29.60 11.85
C SER A 239 25.94 30.86 12.63
N GLY A 240 25.30 31.07 13.79
CA GLY A 240 25.76 32.02 14.81
C GLY A 240 26.69 31.33 15.81
N SER A 241 27.70 32.07 16.29
CA SER A 241 28.75 31.69 17.25
C SER A 241 28.26 30.75 18.38
N ASP A 242 28.82 29.55 18.42
CA ASP A 242 28.35 28.40 19.18
C ASP A 242 29.02 28.27 20.57
N ARG A 243 28.22 28.36 21.64
CA ARG A 243 28.59 27.89 23.00
C ARG A 243 27.48 27.05 23.65
N GLN A 244 26.41 26.73 22.90
CA GLN A 244 25.18 26.05 23.35
C GLN A 244 24.80 24.84 22.48
N THR A 245 25.77 24.26 21.75
CA THR A 245 25.53 23.34 20.63
C THR A 245 25.02 21.96 21.05
N GLN A 246 25.40 21.44 22.22
CA GLN A 246 25.04 20.07 22.64
C GLN A 246 23.58 19.90 23.07
N ASP A 247 23.04 20.84 23.86
CA ASP A 247 21.63 20.76 24.29
C ASP A 247 20.69 20.97 23.11
N LEU A 248 21.02 21.90 22.21
CA LEU A 248 20.32 22.10 20.96
C LEU A 248 20.35 20.84 20.07
N ALA A 249 21.50 20.16 19.99
CA ALA A 249 21.64 18.94 19.20
C ALA A 249 20.76 17.80 19.73
N LYS A 250 20.69 17.61 21.05
CA LYS A 250 19.81 16.62 21.69
C LYS A 250 18.33 16.97 21.52
N GLU A 251 17.96 18.24 21.70
CA GLU A 251 16.59 18.70 21.52
C GLU A 251 16.10 18.45 20.08
N LEU A 252 16.94 18.79 19.09
CA LEU A 252 16.62 18.57 17.68
C LEU A 252 16.59 17.07 17.32
N GLU A 253 17.49 16.26 17.88
CA GLU A 253 17.48 14.82 17.65
C GLU A 253 16.19 14.19 18.18
N GLU A 254 15.81 14.50 19.42
CA GLU A 254 14.59 13.96 20.01
C GLU A 254 13.34 14.45 19.25
N ARG A 255 13.31 15.72 18.87
CA ARG A 255 12.18 16.29 18.14
C ARG A 255 12.02 15.74 16.72
N LEU A 256 13.12 15.56 15.99
CA LEU A 256 13.09 15.15 14.58
C LEU A 256 13.00 13.64 14.40
N ILE A 257 13.69 12.87 15.23
CA ILE A 257 13.81 11.41 15.09
C ILE A 257 13.43 10.61 16.34
N GLY A 258 12.95 11.24 17.41
CA GLY A 258 12.53 10.53 18.63
C GLY A 258 11.37 9.54 18.42
N SER A 259 10.46 9.86 17.48
CA SER A 259 9.33 8.99 17.09
C SER A 259 9.68 7.91 16.07
N VAL A 260 10.92 7.89 15.57
CA VAL A 260 11.36 6.93 14.54
C VAL A 260 11.83 5.64 15.21
N LEU A 261 11.44 4.49 14.64
CA LEU A 261 11.89 3.17 15.09
C LEU A 261 13.42 3.08 15.09
N SER A 262 14.00 2.44 16.10
CA SER A 262 15.46 2.39 16.32
C SER A 262 16.25 1.94 15.09
N GLN A 263 15.71 1.00 14.31
CA GLN A 263 16.34 0.50 13.08
C GLN A 263 16.46 1.56 11.96
N ASP A 264 15.53 2.52 11.91
CA ASP A 264 15.48 3.55 10.87
C ASP A 264 16.14 4.86 11.34
N ARG A 265 16.37 5.05 12.65
CA ARG A 265 16.87 6.32 13.22
C ARG A 265 18.17 6.78 12.57
N LYS A 266 19.15 5.89 12.42
CA LYS A 266 20.45 6.23 11.79
C LYS A 266 20.27 6.69 10.34
N ARG A 267 19.42 5.98 9.58
CA ARG A 267 19.14 6.29 8.18
C ARG A 267 18.44 7.64 8.04
N ILE A 268 17.36 7.86 8.79
CA ILE A 268 16.62 9.13 8.76
C ILE A 268 17.50 10.29 9.22
N ARG A 269 18.36 10.09 10.22
CA ARG A 269 19.36 11.08 10.64
C ARG A 269 20.28 11.48 9.48
N ASN A 270 20.82 10.51 8.74
CA ASN A 270 21.67 10.77 7.58
C ASN A 270 20.94 11.53 6.47
N VAL A 271 19.71 11.12 6.14
CA VAL A 271 18.86 11.82 5.17
C VAL A 271 18.64 13.27 5.57
N LEU A 272 18.30 13.52 6.84
CA LEU A 272 18.10 14.89 7.34
C LEU A 272 19.39 15.73 7.30
N MET A 273 20.57 15.13 7.56
CA MET A 273 21.84 15.84 7.43
C MET A 273 22.16 16.22 5.98
N ARG A 274 21.78 15.37 5.01
CA ARG A 274 21.94 15.66 3.58
C ARG A 274 20.99 16.76 3.11
N LEU A 275 19.73 16.73 3.56
CA LEU A 275 18.74 17.77 3.22
C LEU A 275 19.02 19.11 3.88
N PHE A 276 19.56 19.10 5.10
CA PHE A 276 19.80 20.31 5.89
C PHE A 276 21.25 20.33 6.39
N PRO A 277 22.20 20.90 5.64
CA PRO A 277 23.62 20.92 6.01
C PRO A 277 23.92 21.50 7.40
N ARG A 278 23.07 22.38 7.96
CA ARG A 278 23.19 22.82 9.37
C ARG A 278 23.16 21.65 10.36
N LEU A 279 22.35 20.63 10.10
CA LEU A 279 22.26 19.46 10.96
C LEU A 279 23.56 18.67 10.95
N GLN A 280 24.31 18.68 9.83
CA GLN A 280 25.64 18.08 9.79
C GLN A 280 26.54 18.70 10.84
N ALA A 281 26.63 20.03 10.93
CA ALA A 281 27.45 20.71 11.94
C ALA A 281 26.97 20.42 13.38
N ILE A 282 25.66 20.45 13.62
CA ILE A 282 25.07 20.25 14.96
C ILE A 282 25.28 18.81 15.46
N TRP A 283 25.06 17.82 14.61
CA TRP A 283 25.10 16.40 14.98
C TRP A 283 26.47 15.74 14.84
N SER A 284 27.37 16.26 13.99
CA SER A 284 28.76 15.77 13.93
C SER A 284 29.55 16.17 15.18
N ASN A 285 29.33 17.38 15.70
CA ASN A 285 29.90 17.83 16.98
C ASN A 285 29.43 16.95 18.16
N MET A 286 28.20 16.45 18.12
CA MET A 286 27.72 15.47 19.11
C MET A 286 28.53 14.17 19.04
N HIS A 287 28.85 13.68 17.83
CA HIS A 287 29.58 12.43 17.65
C HIS A 287 31.02 12.51 18.19
N TYR A 288 31.77 13.55 17.85
CA TYR A 288 33.11 13.79 18.39
C TYR A 288 33.11 13.85 19.92
N SER A 289 32.18 14.59 20.53
CA SER A 289 32.10 14.67 21.99
C SER A 289 31.71 13.34 22.65
N SER A 290 30.88 12.53 21.99
CA SER A 290 30.50 11.21 22.48
C SER A 290 31.67 10.23 22.40
N GLU A 291 32.42 10.18 21.29
CA GLU A 291 33.61 9.32 21.17
C GLU A 291 34.73 9.75 22.11
N GLU A 292 34.96 11.05 22.31
CA GLU A 292 35.91 11.56 23.32
C GLU A 292 35.47 11.26 24.76
N ALA A 293 34.16 11.27 25.04
CA ALA A 293 33.62 10.88 26.33
C ALA A 293 33.72 9.36 26.55
N TRP A 294 33.49 8.54 25.52
CA TRP A 294 33.68 7.09 25.53
C TRP A 294 35.16 6.70 25.70
N THR A 295 36.09 7.41 25.05
CA THR A 295 37.55 7.20 25.23
C THR A 295 38.06 7.71 26.58
N ARG A 296 37.41 8.71 27.20
CA ARG A 296 37.67 9.09 28.60
C ARG A 296 37.09 8.10 29.62
N ALA A 297 36.01 7.39 29.29
CA ALA A 297 35.36 6.44 30.19
C ALA A 297 36.01 5.04 30.26
N ARG A 298 37.21 4.86 29.65
CA ARG A 298 38.11 3.68 29.71
C ARG A 298 37.59 2.51 30.57
N ARG A 299 36.72 1.68 30.00
CA ARG A 299 36.50 0.29 30.45
C ARG A 299 37.21 -0.68 29.51
N CYS A 300 38.54 -0.62 29.50
CA CYS A 300 39.51 -1.72 29.34
C CYS A 300 40.91 -1.16 29.01
N PRO A 301 42.00 -1.78 29.51
CA PRO A 301 43.36 -1.26 29.35
C PRO A 301 43.89 -1.50 27.93
N PRO A 302 44.86 -0.70 27.46
CA PRO A 302 45.48 -0.94 26.16
C PRO A 302 46.24 -2.27 26.19
N VAL A 303 46.00 -3.08 25.16
CA VAL A 303 46.76 -4.31 24.88
C VAL A 303 48.25 -3.95 24.83
N ARG A 304 49.03 -4.51 25.76
CA ARG A 304 50.49 -4.44 25.69
C ARG A 304 50.92 -5.13 24.40
N ARG A 305 51.66 -4.42 23.56
CA ARG A 305 52.55 -5.05 22.58
C ARG A 305 53.66 -5.74 23.37
N SER A 306 53.76 -7.06 23.24
CA SER A 306 54.94 -7.82 23.63
C SER A 306 55.79 -8.10 22.39
N SER A 307 57.04 -7.65 22.43
CA SER A 307 58.17 -8.49 22.05
C SER A 307 58.47 -9.41 23.23
#